data_AF-A0A7X6XWV6-F1
#
_entry.id   AF-A0A7X6XWV6-F1
#
_cell.length_a   1.000
_cell.length_b   1.000
_cell.length_c   1.000
_cell.angle_alpha   90.00
_cell.angle_beta   90.00
_cell.angle_gamma   90.00
#
_symmetry.space_group_name_H-M   'P 1'
#
loop_
_entity.id
_entity.type
_entity.pdbx_description
1 polymer ?
#
loop_
_entity_poly.entity_id
_entity_poly.type
_entity_poly.pdbx_seq_one_letter_code
_entity_poly.pdbx_strand_id
1 'polypeptide(L)'
;MPVDDELAQANHATRADLKNATTVGAGTTTAALFLKAFADDIPWTHLDIAGTAYGKGSDFDPQGATGVGVELLSDTVKGFFK
;
A
#
# COMPACT_ATOMS: atom_id res chain seq x y z
N MET A 1 -7.70 1.66 1.51
CA MET A 1 -7.64 1.32 2.94
C MET A 1 -7.69 2.61 3.75
N PRO A 2 -8.20 2.62 5.00
CA PRO A 2 -8.21 3.82 5.83
C PRO A 2 -6.79 4.24 6.20
N VAL A 3 -6.51 5.55 6.14
CA VAL A 3 -5.21 6.20 6.43
C VAL A 3 -5.41 7.52 7.19
N ASP A 4 -6.41 7.52 8.06
CA ASP A 4 -6.70 8.62 8.99
C ASP A 4 -5.66 8.73 10.12
N ASP A 5 -5.67 9.88 10.80
CA ASP A 5 -4.65 10.23 11.79
C ASP A 5 -4.80 9.44 13.11
N GLU A 6 -5.98 8.91 13.41
CA GLU A 6 -6.20 8.05 14.58
C GLU A 6 -5.41 6.74 14.41
N LEU A 7 -5.48 6.14 13.23
CA LEU A 7 -4.71 4.93 12.91
C LEU A 7 -3.20 5.19 12.87
N ALA A 8 -2.76 6.42 12.57
CA ALA A 8 -1.34 6.81 12.56
C ALA A 8 -0.65 6.67 13.92
N GLN A 9 -1.40 6.70 15.02
CA GLN A 9 -0.87 6.47 16.36
C GLN A 9 -0.17 5.12 16.49
N ALA A 10 -0.56 4.12 15.68
CA ALA A 10 0.07 2.82 15.64
C ALA A 10 1.56 2.87 15.23
N ASN A 11 2.02 3.92 14.53
CA ASN A 11 3.41 4.13 14.12
C ASN A 11 4.24 4.98 15.10
N HIS A 12 3.68 5.43 16.23
CA HIS A 12 4.42 6.19 17.24
C HIS A 12 5.51 5.33 17.91
N ALA A 13 6.71 5.88 18.02
CA ALA A 13 7.87 5.26 18.64
C ALA A 13 8.34 6.02 19.89
N THR A 14 8.92 5.31 20.86
CA THR A 14 9.41 5.91 22.12
C THR A 14 10.77 6.60 21.96
N ARG A 15 11.58 6.21 20.97
CA ARG A 15 12.98 6.63 20.80
C ARG A 15 13.32 7.09 19.38
N ALA A 16 12.32 7.26 18.53
CA ALA A 16 12.45 7.68 17.13
C ALA A 16 11.17 8.42 16.72
N ASP A 17 11.20 9.09 15.59
CA ASP A 17 10.02 9.78 15.06
C ASP A 17 8.92 8.79 14.67
N LEU A 18 9.30 7.63 14.15
CA LEU A 18 8.40 6.58 13.67
C LEU A 18 8.96 5.18 13.96
N LYS A 19 8.08 4.19 14.15
CA LYS A 19 8.42 2.77 14.06
C LYS A 19 7.84 2.14 12.80
N ASN A 20 8.59 1.22 12.21
CA ASN A 20 8.25 0.52 10.97
C ASN A 20 7.34 -0.69 11.17
N ALA A 21 7.08 -1.11 12.41
CA ALA A 21 6.23 -2.24 12.73
C ALA A 21 5.46 -2.02 14.04
N THR A 22 4.27 -2.61 14.11
CA THR A 22 3.40 -2.59 15.29
C THR A 22 2.83 -3.97 15.56
N THR A 23 2.45 -4.23 16.82
CA THR A 23 1.77 -5.45 17.25
C THR A 23 0.25 -5.29 17.31
N VAL A 24 -0.27 -4.09 17.03
CA VAL A 24 -1.69 -3.71 17.21
C VAL A 24 -2.60 -4.29 16.11
N GLY A 25 -2.04 -4.94 15.09
CA GLY A 25 -2.78 -5.46 13.93
C GLY A 25 -2.83 -4.47 12.77
N ALA A 26 -3.68 -4.72 11.77
CA ALA A 26 -3.83 -3.87 10.58
C ALA A 26 -2.49 -3.55 9.87
N GLY A 27 -1.64 -4.56 9.67
CA GLY A 27 -0.28 -4.40 9.14
C GLY A 27 -0.22 -3.65 7.80
N THR A 28 -1.18 -3.87 6.91
CA THR A 28 -1.28 -3.17 5.62
C THR A 28 -1.58 -1.68 5.78
N THR A 29 -2.50 -1.29 6.67
CA THR A 29 -2.77 0.12 6.98
C THR A 29 -1.59 0.79 7.67
N THR A 30 -0.96 0.13 8.64
CA THR A 30 0.15 0.71 9.41
C THR A 30 1.44 0.82 8.60
N ALA A 31 1.62 -0.04 7.60
CA ALA A 31 2.64 0.15 6.57
C ALA A 31 2.32 1.35 5.65
N ALA A 32 1.07 1.50 5.19
CA ALA A 32 0.66 2.64 4.39
C ALA A 32 0.82 3.98 5.13
N LEU A 33 0.51 4.02 6.42
CA LEU A 33 0.70 5.20 7.29
C LEU A 33 2.18 5.53 7.51
N PHE A 34 3.03 4.52 7.66
CA PHE A 34 4.48 4.71 7.70
C PHE A 34 4.96 5.40 6.41
N LEU A 35 4.48 4.97 5.24
CA LEU A 35 4.83 5.59 3.95
C LEU A 35 4.27 7.02 3.82
N LYS A 36 3.03 7.26 4.27
CA LYS A 36 2.37 8.58 4.22
C LYS A 36 3.18 9.67 4.94
N ALA A 37 3.89 9.32 6.01
CA ALA A 37 4.72 10.26 6.76
C ALA A 37 5.89 10.85 5.94
N PHE A 38 6.17 10.31 4.74
CA PHE A 38 7.19 10.82 3.82
C PHE A 38 6.59 11.47 2.57
N ALA A 39 5.27 11.60 2.47
CA ALA A 39 4.58 12.19 1.33
C ALA A 39 4.32 13.70 1.50
N ASP A 40 4.47 14.25 2.71
CA ASP A 40 4.18 15.65 3.05
C ASP A 40 2.82 16.10 2.47
N ASP A 41 2.80 17.25 1.78
CA ASP A 41 1.61 17.82 1.14
C ASP A 41 1.41 17.33 -0.31
N ILE A 42 2.19 16.35 -0.76
CA ILE A 42 2.12 15.85 -2.15
C ILE A 42 0.93 14.88 -2.28
N PRO A 43 0.04 15.06 -3.29
CA PRO A 43 -0.99 14.08 -3.58
C PRO A 43 -0.38 12.69 -3.79
N TRP A 44 -0.79 11.74 -2.94
CA TRP A 44 -0.17 10.42 -2.86
C TRP A 44 -1.22 9.31 -2.84
N THR A 45 -0.84 8.16 -3.40
CA THR A 45 -1.55 6.90 -3.25
C THR A 45 -0.57 5.75 -3.07
N HIS A 46 -0.99 4.71 -2.36
CA HIS A 46 -0.24 3.48 -2.17
C HIS A 46 -1.08 2.28 -2.58
N LEU A 47 -0.49 1.42 -3.42
CA LEU A 47 -1.07 0.17 -3.86
C LEU A 47 -0.31 -0.99 -3.19
N ASP A 48 -0.94 -1.63 -2.20
CA ASP A 48 -0.43 -2.87 -1.62
C ASP A 48 -0.89 -4.06 -2.47
N ILE A 49 0.04 -4.68 -3.19
CA ILE A 49 -0.23 -5.79 -4.12
C ILE A 49 0.36 -7.11 -3.64
N ALA A 50 0.87 -7.19 -2.41
CA ALA A 50 1.58 -8.38 -1.94
C ALA A 50 0.72 -9.67 -2.07
N GLY A 51 -0.57 -9.56 -1.77
CA GLY A 51 -1.51 -10.69 -1.83
C GLY A 51 -1.91 -11.11 -3.25
N THR A 52 -1.71 -10.26 -4.26
CA THR A 52 -2.16 -10.49 -5.64
C THR A 52 -1.01 -10.56 -6.64
N ALA A 53 0.23 -10.25 -6.24
CA ALA A 53 1.39 -10.26 -7.12
C ALA A 53 1.73 -11.65 -7.68
N TYR A 54 1.38 -12.71 -6.96
CA TYR A 54 1.62 -14.10 -7.36
C TYR A 54 0.38 -14.96 -7.19
N GLY A 55 -0.03 -15.58 -8.29
CA GLY A 55 -1.15 -16.50 -8.34
C GLY A 55 -0.77 -17.89 -7.85
N LYS A 56 -1.75 -18.60 -7.29
CA LYS A 56 -1.58 -19.91 -6.63
C LYS A 56 -1.94 -21.11 -7.51
N GLY A 57 -2.30 -20.87 -8.77
CA GLY A 57 -2.72 -21.92 -9.69
C GLY A 57 -4.19 -22.32 -9.49
N SER A 58 -5.09 -21.65 -10.19
CA SER A 58 -6.50 -22.01 -10.35
C SER A 58 -6.99 -21.63 -11.75
N ASP A 59 -8.20 -22.04 -12.12
CA ASP A 59 -8.81 -21.75 -13.44
C ASP A 59 -8.86 -20.24 -13.77
N PHE A 60 -8.88 -19.38 -12.74
CA PHE A 60 -8.95 -17.93 -12.88
C PHE A 60 -7.73 -17.18 -12.32
N ASP A 61 -6.75 -17.89 -11.77
CA ASP A 61 -5.54 -17.32 -11.16
C ASP A 61 -4.32 -18.18 -11.54
N PRO A 62 -3.70 -17.95 -12.71
CA PRO A 62 -2.57 -18.72 -13.18
C PRO A 62 -1.42 -18.75 -12.17
N GLN A 63 -0.71 -19.87 -12.10
CA GLN A 63 0.45 -20.01 -11.22
C GLN A 63 1.56 -19.05 -11.65
N GLY A 64 2.10 -18.28 -10.69
CA GLY A 64 3.27 -17.42 -10.91
C GLY A 64 2.94 -15.92 -10.87
N ALA A 65 3.81 -15.09 -11.44
CA ALA A 65 3.65 -13.63 -11.39
C ALA A 65 2.44 -13.18 -12.22
N THR A 66 1.53 -12.41 -11.61
CA THR A 66 0.24 -12.05 -12.24
C THR A 66 0.31 -10.79 -13.10
N GLY A 67 1.30 -9.92 -12.85
CA GLY A 67 1.37 -8.59 -13.48
C GLY A 67 0.27 -7.62 -13.02
N VAL A 68 -0.41 -7.92 -11.90
CA VAL A 68 -1.46 -7.07 -11.33
C VAL A 68 -0.97 -5.63 -11.15
N GLY A 69 -1.83 -4.67 -11.52
CA GLY A 69 -1.53 -3.23 -11.43
C GLY A 69 -0.91 -2.61 -12.68
N VAL A 70 -0.33 -3.38 -13.60
CA VAL A 70 0.29 -2.84 -14.83
C VAL A 70 -0.73 -2.11 -15.71
N GLU A 71 -1.87 -2.76 -16.02
CA GLU A 71 -2.93 -2.17 -16.85
C GLU A 71 -3.58 -0.97 -16.14
N LEU A 72 -3.87 -1.10 -14.83
CA LEU A 72 -4.40 -0.02 -14.01
C LEU A 72 -3.53 1.24 -14.06
N LEU A 73 -2.21 1.10 -13.87
CA LEU A 73 -1.28 2.22 -13.90
C LEU A 73 -1.17 2.79 -15.32
N SER A 74 -1.10 1.94 -16.35
CA SER A 74 -1.05 2.36 -17.76
C SER A 74 -2.26 3.22 -18.12
N ASP A 75 -3.45 2.78 -17.75
CA ASP A 75 -4.69 3.48 -18.08
C ASP A 75 -4.92 4.72 -17.21
N THR A 76 -4.48 4.71 -15.95
CA THR A 76 -4.47 5.91 -15.09
C THR A 76 -3.61 6.99 -15.72
N VAL A 77 -2.39 6.65 -16.16
CA VAL A 77 -1.48 7.60 -16.81
C VAL A 77 -2.07 8.10 -18.14
N LYS A 78 -2.61 7.22 -18.99
CA LYS A 78 -3.29 7.62 -20.23
C LYS A 78 -4.50 8.52 -19.98
N GLY A 79 -5.25 8.26 -18.91
CA GLY A 79 -6.42 9.05 -18.53
C GLY A 79 -6.06 10.44 -17.99
N PHE A 80 -4.91 10.57 -17.34
CA PHE A 80 -4.43 11.84 -16.80
C PHE A 80 -3.95 12.84 -17.87
N PHE A 81 -3.50 12.34 -19.03
CA PHE A 81 -3.01 13.15 -20.15
C PHE A 81 -4.04 13.36 -21.28
N LYS A 82 -5.29 12.97 -21.08
CA LYS A 82 -6.41 13.31 -21.96
C LYS A 82 -7.05 14.61 -21.51
#